data_AF-A0A7W0GSK3-F1
#
_entry.id   AF-A0A7W0GSK3-F1
#
_cell.length_a   1.000
_cell.length_b   1.000
_cell.length_c   1.000
_cell.angle_alpha   90.00
_cell.angle_beta   90.00
_cell.angle_gamma   90.00
#
_symmetry.space_group_name_H-M   'P 1'
#
loop_
_entity.id
_entity.type
_entity.pdbx_description
1 polymer ?
#
loop_
_entity_poly.entity_id
_entity_poly.type
_entity_poly.pdbx_seq_one_letter_code
_entity_poly.pdbx_strand_id
1 'polypeptide(L)'
;MAANSQRTLHIKWVNGRLPKSLNEPFELGARLKAALLDGGCSAVICNTVNRAQQVYAALKPYFAADELDLFHARYLFVGRDAREKRALGRFGKEADATEVKGTQLQLSRPHRAVLVATQVIEQSLDLDFDLMVTDLAPVDLVLQRSGRLHRHARKRPANLAQPVLWICEPEEVTDEVPRFDGGTEVVYNAHILLRSWLALRDQQSIDIPGCIEPSIEAAYDDRNCPEAASDELRKYWVQSGLELVAELRKMESNASDVIVPSPTYPDNILEVWNKRLEEDQPEIHKSLQALTRLSGPTVTVVCLHPDERQWLKPDEPPSIETTRELLRRSVSLSHRGLVWNLLLQEVPVAWQRSALLRHCRLIELDASGCWYNGQYQLVDDRELGITINRLQKESV
;
A
#
# COMPACT_ATOMS: atom_id res chain seq x y z
N MET A 1 26.34 15.48 0.48
CA MET A 1 25.83 16.66 -0.23
C MET A 1 24.86 16.19 -1.30
N ALA A 2 23.56 16.26 -1.03
CA ALA A 2 22.55 15.88 -2.02
C ALA A 2 22.53 16.97 -3.10
N ALA A 3 22.79 16.59 -4.35
CA ALA A 3 22.58 17.46 -5.49
C ALA A 3 21.09 17.84 -5.48
N ASN A 4 20.81 19.10 -5.13
CA ASN A 4 19.48 19.67 -5.21
C ASN A 4 19.19 19.89 -6.70
N SER A 5 18.89 18.81 -7.43
CA SER A 5 18.60 18.91 -8.87
C SER A 5 17.22 19.56 -9.00
N GLN A 6 17.23 20.85 -9.27
CA GLN A 6 16.04 21.57 -9.66
C GLN A 6 15.45 20.86 -10.89
N ARG A 7 14.23 20.33 -10.77
CA ARG A 7 13.59 19.58 -11.84
C ARG A 7 12.10 19.91 -11.91
N THR A 8 11.59 19.99 -13.12
CA THR A 8 10.17 20.25 -13.36
C THR A 8 9.47 18.92 -13.61
N LEU A 9 8.57 18.54 -12.71
CA LEU A 9 7.72 17.36 -12.85
C LEU A 9 6.50 17.72 -13.69
N HIS A 10 6.30 17.08 -14.84
CA HIS A 10 5.09 17.30 -15.64
C HIS A 10 3.95 16.41 -15.17
N ILE A 11 2.76 17.00 -14.99
CA ILE A 11 1.56 16.27 -14.55
C ILE A 11 0.66 16.01 -15.76
N LYS A 12 0.12 14.79 -15.83
CA LYS A 12 -0.98 14.45 -16.74
C LYS A 12 -2.06 13.68 -16.01
N TRP A 13 -3.30 14.07 -16.20
CA TRP A 13 -4.45 13.31 -15.73
C TRP A 13 -4.78 12.20 -16.73
N VAL A 14 -5.05 11.00 -16.21
CA VAL A 14 -5.35 9.82 -17.03
C VAL A 14 -6.52 9.04 -16.46
N ASN A 15 -7.31 8.44 -17.34
CA ASN A 15 -8.38 7.53 -16.95
C ASN A 15 -7.80 6.20 -16.43
N GLY A 16 -7.82 6.03 -15.12
CA GLY A 16 -7.38 4.81 -14.42
C GLY A 16 -8.53 3.86 -14.05
N ARG A 17 -9.73 4.03 -14.63
CA ARG A 17 -10.89 3.18 -14.32
C ARG A 17 -10.69 1.79 -14.90
N LEU A 18 -10.96 0.78 -14.08
CA LEU A 18 -10.88 -0.61 -14.50
C LEU A 18 -12.00 -0.91 -15.50
N PRO A 19 -11.75 -1.77 -16.50
CA PRO A 19 -12.78 -2.19 -17.44
C PRO A 19 -13.87 -2.99 -16.71
N LYS A 20 -15.14 -2.76 -17.05
CA LYS A 20 -16.29 -3.46 -16.46
C LYS A 20 -16.43 -4.90 -16.96
N SER A 21 -15.80 -5.20 -18.10
CA SER A 21 -15.77 -6.54 -18.68
C SER A 21 -14.41 -6.82 -19.33
N LEU A 22 -14.07 -8.10 -19.48
CA LEU A 22 -12.81 -8.52 -20.11
C LEU A 22 -12.66 -8.06 -21.57
N ASN A 23 -13.76 -7.69 -22.23
CA ASN A 23 -13.76 -7.24 -23.63
C ASN A 23 -13.70 -5.71 -23.76
N GLU A 24 -13.82 -4.97 -22.66
CA GLU A 24 -13.72 -3.52 -22.68
C GLU A 24 -12.24 -3.10 -22.67
N PRO A 25 -11.82 -2.19 -23.55
CA PRO A 25 -10.43 -1.74 -23.59
C PRO A 25 -10.09 -1.00 -22.30
N PHE A 26 -8.97 -1.37 -21.69
CA PHE A 26 -8.41 -0.61 -20.58
C PHE A 26 -7.61 0.59 -21.11
N GLU A 27 -8.20 1.79 -21.00
CA GLU A 27 -7.61 3.01 -21.56
C GLU A 27 -6.19 3.28 -21.03
N LEU A 28 -5.97 3.10 -19.72
CA LEU A 28 -4.63 3.24 -19.12
C LEU A 28 -3.64 2.25 -19.74
N GLY A 29 -4.04 1.01 -19.98
CA GLY A 29 -3.20 -0.01 -20.63
C GLY A 29 -2.80 0.40 -22.05
N ALA A 30 -3.75 0.91 -22.83
CA ALA A 30 -3.47 1.40 -24.18
C ALA A 30 -2.51 2.61 -24.18
N ARG A 31 -2.75 3.58 -23.29
CA ARG A 31 -1.88 4.77 -23.13
C ARG A 31 -0.48 4.39 -22.67
N LEU A 32 -0.35 3.50 -21.69
CA LEU A 32 0.95 3.00 -21.21
C LEU A 32 1.71 2.28 -22.32
N LYS A 33 1.05 1.40 -23.07
CA LYS A 33 1.66 0.68 -24.19
C LYS A 33 2.20 1.64 -25.26
N ALA A 34 1.44 2.69 -25.58
CA ALA A 34 1.86 3.72 -26.52
C ALA A 34 3.04 4.56 -25.98
N ALA A 35 2.99 4.94 -24.70
CA ALA A 35 4.07 5.72 -24.07
C ALA A 35 5.36 4.92 -23.90
N LEU A 36 5.30 3.59 -23.86
CA LEU A 36 6.46 2.71 -23.75
C LEU A 36 6.84 2.06 -25.08
N LEU A 37 6.40 2.60 -26.22
CA LEU A 37 6.66 2.01 -27.54
C LEU A 37 8.17 1.90 -27.83
N ASP A 38 8.94 2.95 -27.52
CA ASP A 38 10.40 3.02 -27.71
C ASP A 38 11.20 2.47 -26.50
N GLY A 39 10.52 1.73 -25.62
CA GLY A 39 11.05 1.24 -24.35
C GLY A 39 10.78 2.18 -23.17
N GLY A 40 11.37 1.86 -22.03
CA GLY A 40 11.20 2.56 -20.75
C GLY A 40 10.58 1.69 -19.65
N CYS A 41 10.89 2.03 -18.41
CA CYS A 41 10.34 1.41 -17.22
C CYS A 41 9.29 2.32 -16.58
N SER A 42 8.07 1.82 -16.38
CA SER A 42 7.00 2.54 -15.69
C SER A 42 6.66 1.90 -14.35
N ALA A 43 6.30 2.72 -13.37
CA ALA A 43 5.58 2.28 -12.18
C ALA A 43 4.08 2.60 -12.32
N VAL A 44 3.22 1.76 -11.77
CA VAL A 44 1.79 2.02 -11.56
C VAL A 44 1.48 1.79 -10.09
N ILE A 45 1.31 2.88 -9.35
CA ILE A 45 1.16 2.86 -7.89
C ILE A 45 -0.32 2.92 -7.54
N CYS A 46 -0.83 1.86 -6.96
CA CYS A 46 -2.21 1.75 -6.51
C CYS A 46 -2.32 1.94 -5.00
N ASN A 47 -3.40 2.57 -4.54
CA ASN A 47 -3.61 2.80 -3.11
C ASN A 47 -3.99 1.55 -2.32
N THR A 48 -4.49 0.50 -2.99
CA THR A 48 -4.88 -0.76 -2.35
C THR A 48 -4.32 -1.97 -3.08
N VAL A 49 -4.13 -3.06 -2.33
CA VAL A 49 -3.70 -4.35 -2.89
C VAL A 49 -4.69 -4.89 -3.92
N ASN A 50 -6.00 -4.80 -3.63
CA ASN A 50 -7.03 -5.30 -4.54
C ASN A 50 -6.99 -4.55 -5.88
N ARG A 51 -6.84 -3.22 -5.84
CA ARG A 51 -6.70 -2.41 -7.05
C ARG A 51 -5.41 -2.75 -7.81
N ALA A 52 -4.28 -2.93 -7.12
CA ALA A 52 -3.04 -3.37 -7.76
C ALA A 52 -3.18 -4.73 -8.47
N GLN A 53 -3.85 -5.69 -7.85
CA GLN A 53 -4.14 -7.01 -8.45
C GLN A 53 -5.02 -6.88 -9.69
N GLN A 54 -6.08 -6.06 -9.63
CA GLN A 54 -6.99 -5.81 -10.74
C GLN A 54 -6.31 -5.08 -11.91
N VAL A 55 -5.54 -4.03 -11.62
CA VAL A 55 -4.78 -3.28 -12.63
C VAL A 55 -3.74 -4.19 -13.29
N TYR A 56 -3.00 -4.99 -12.52
CA TYR A 56 -2.07 -5.97 -13.08
C TYR A 56 -2.78 -6.95 -14.01
N ALA A 57 -3.92 -7.52 -13.61
CA ALA A 57 -4.70 -8.40 -14.47
C ALA A 57 -5.18 -7.70 -15.76
N ALA A 58 -5.64 -6.45 -15.66
CA ALA A 58 -6.10 -5.65 -16.79
C ALA A 58 -4.96 -5.20 -17.73
N LEU A 59 -3.71 -5.16 -17.26
CA LEU A 59 -2.54 -4.81 -18.07
C LEU A 59 -1.94 -6.01 -18.82
N LYS A 60 -2.27 -7.24 -18.45
CA LYS A 60 -1.77 -8.45 -19.13
C LYS A 60 -1.97 -8.47 -20.65
N PRO A 61 -3.11 -8.00 -21.21
CA PRO A 61 -3.28 -7.96 -22.67
C PRO A 61 -2.35 -6.96 -23.40
N TYR A 62 -1.71 -6.03 -22.68
CA TYR A 62 -0.94 -4.93 -23.26
C TYR A 62 0.57 -5.18 -23.26
N PHE A 63 1.06 -6.01 -22.35
CA PHE A 63 2.48 -6.23 -22.08
C PHE A 63 2.83 -7.72 -22.06
N ALA A 64 4.05 -8.07 -22.46
CA ALA A 64 4.52 -9.45 -22.33
C ALA A 64 4.70 -9.83 -20.86
N ALA A 65 4.67 -11.14 -20.57
CA ALA A 65 4.72 -11.66 -19.20
C ALA A 65 6.02 -11.29 -18.46
N ASP A 66 7.13 -11.10 -19.19
CA ASP A 66 8.41 -10.66 -18.65
C ASP A 66 8.50 -9.13 -18.48
N GLU A 67 7.65 -8.36 -19.16
CA GLU A 67 7.60 -6.90 -19.07
C GLU A 67 6.75 -6.43 -17.89
N LEU A 68 5.74 -7.19 -17.47
CA LEU A 68 4.79 -6.81 -16.44
C LEU A 68 5.08 -7.50 -15.10
N ASP A 69 5.05 -6.75 -14.00
CA ASP A 69 5.27 -7.29 -12.66
C ASP A 69 4.31 -6.69 -11.63
N LEU A 70 4.11 -7.40 -10.52
CA LEU A 70 3.27 -7.01 -9.39
C LEU A 70 4.04 -7.11 -8.08
N PHE A 71 3.95 -6.06 -7.26
CA PHE A 71 4.59 -6.01 -5.94
C PHE A 71 3.74 -5.33 -4.86
N HIS A 72 3.42 -6.07 -3.80
CA HIS A 72 2.66 -5.58 -2.64
C HIS A 72 2.96 -6.40 -1.39
N ALA A 73 2.43 -5.99 -0.24
CA ALA A 73 2.70 -6.66 1.04
C ALA A 73 2.03 -8.04 1.18
N ARG A 74 0.96 -8.30 0.43
CA ARG A 74 0.09 -9.49 0.58
C ARG A 74 0.58 -10.75 -0.16
N TYR A 75 1.89 -10.99 -0.17
CA TYR A 75 2.48 -12.27 -0.56
C TYR A 75 2.94 -13.01 0.69
N LEU A 76 3.03 -14.34 0.62
CA LEU A 76 3.83 -15.10 1.58
C LEU A 76 5.25 -14.53 1.62
N PHE A 77 5.88 -14.48 2.78
CA PHE A 77 7.18 -13.82 2.98
C PHE A 77 8.23 -14.25 1.94
N VAL A 78 8.33 -15.55 1.65
CA VAL A 78 9.23 -16.08 0.61
C VAL A 78 8.94 -15.55 -0.79
N GLY A 79 7.67 -15.45 -1.18
CA GLY A 79 7.26 -14.85 -2.44
C GLY A 79 7.56 -13.35 -2.47
N ARG A 80 7.30 -12.65 -1.36
CA ARG A 80 7.59 -11.22 -1.22
C ARG A 80 9.08 -10.92 -1.39
N ASP A 81 9.96 -11.68 -0.72
CA ASP A 81 11.42 -11.49 -0.80
C ASP A 81 11.94 -11.67 -2.23
N ALA A 82 11.44 -12.68 -2.95
CA ALA A 82 11.80 -12.91 -4.35
C ALA A 82 11.35 -11.74 -5.26
N ARG A 83 10.15 -11.19 -5.04
CA ARG A 83 9.63 -10.05 -5.81
C ARG A 83 10.36 -8.75 -5.50
N GLU A 84 10.70 -8.52 -4.23
CA GLU A 84 11.50 -7.37 -3.79
C GLU A 84 12.89 -7.38 -4.46
N LYS A 85 13.57 -8.54 -4.42
CA LYS A 85 14.86 -8.72 -5.10
C LYS A 85 14.76 -8.52 -6.62
N ARG A 86 13.70 -9.01 -7.25
CA ARG A 86 13.48 -8.81 -8.70
C ARG A 86 13.20 -7.35 -9.04
N ALA A 87 12.41 -6.64 -8.24
CA ALA A 87 12.16 -5.21 -8.44
C ALA A 87 13.46 -4.39 -8.29
N LEU A 88 14.28 -4.69 -7.27
CA LEU A 88 15.60 -4.08 -7.09
C LEU A 88 16.53 -4.39 -8.28
N GLY A 89 16.59 -5.66 -8.71
CA GLY A 89 17.37 -6.10 -9.87
C GLY A 89 17.03 -5.38 -11.18
N ARG A 90 15.76 -5.03 -11.38
CA ARG A 90 15.26 -4.39 -12.62
C ARG A 90 15.29 -2.86 -12.58
N PHE A 91 15.01 -2.27 -11.42
CA PHE A 91 14.77 -0.82 -11.31
C PHE A 91 15.75 -0.10 -10.38
N GLY A 92 16.70 -0.80 -9.78
CA GLY A 92 17.72 -0.23 -8.90
C GLY A 92 18.77 0.64 -9.60
N LYS A 93 19.77 1.04 -8.83
CA LYS A 93 20.91 1.85 -9.27
C LYS A 93 22.10 0.96 -9.65
N GLU A 94 22.55 1.02 -10.91
CA GLU A 94 23.63 0.16 -11.45
C GLU A 94 24.95 0.21 -10.68
N ALA A 95 25.29 1.35 -10.07
CA ALA A 95 26.54 1.52 -9.32
C ALA A 95 26.56 0.76 -7.97
N ASP A 96 25.39 0.32 -7.52
CA ASP A 96 25.27 -0.50 -6.34
C ASP A 96 25.12 -1.96 -6.80
N ALA A 97 26.23 -2.70 -6.85
CA ALA A 97 26.17 -4.14 -6.56
C ALA A 97 25.69 -4.29 -5.11
N THR A 98 24.43 -3.93 -4.87
CA THR A 98 23.85 -3.77 -3.54
C THR A 98 23.71 -5.16 -2.97
N GLU A 99 24.49 -5.44 -1.94
CA GLU A 99 24.31 -6.61 -1.09
C GLU A 99 22.98 -6.45 -0.36
N VAL A 100 21.90 -6.98 -0.94
CA VAL A 100 20.59 -6.96 -0.30
C VAL A 100 20.48 -8.26 0.50
N LYS A 101 20.57 -8.14 1.83
CA LYS A 101 20.53 -9.29 2.76
C LYS A 101 21.58 -10.36 2.42
N GLY A 102 22.82 -9.96 2.13
CA GLY A 102 23.93 -10.90 1.86
C GLY A 102 23.92 -11.54 0.47
N THR A 103 23.07 -11.08 -0.46
CA THR A 103 22.99 -11.62 -1.83
C THR A 103 23.46 -10.57 -2.84
N GLN A 104 24.44 -10.91 -3.68
CA GLN A 104 24.78 -10.10 -4.86
C GLN A 104 23.64 -10.19 -5.88
N LEU A 105 23.04 -9.06 -6.21
CA LEU A 105 22.04 -8.96 -7.27
C LEU A 105 22.70 -8.47 -8.57
N GLN A 106 22.51 -9.22 -9.66
CA GLN A 106 22.86 -8.73 -10.99
C GLN A 106 21.79 -7.73 -11.43
N LEU A 107 22.15 -6.45 -11.47
CA LEU A 107 21.26 -5.41 -11.96
C LEU A 107 21.24 -5.44 -13.49
N SER A 108 20.05 -5.56 -14.06
CA SER A 108 19.83 -5.48 -15.50
C SER A 108 18.52 -4.74 -15.75
N ARG A 109 18.63 -3.45 -16.06
CA ARG A 109 17.45 -2.65 -16.38
C ARG A 109 16.87 -3.16 -17.71
N PRO A 110 15.60 -3.59 -17.73
CA PRO A 110 14.98 -4.05 -18.96
C PRO A 110 14.81 -2.90 -19.95
N HIS A 111 14.82 -3.22 -21.25
CA HIS A 111 14.50 -2.24 -22.29
C HIS A 111 13.10 -1.65 -22.09
N ARG A 112 12.13 -2.49 -21.67
CA ARG A 112 10.76 -2.09 -21.35
C ARG A 112 10.23 -2.88 -20.16
N ALA A 113 9.56 -2.22 -19.23
CA ALA A 113 8.89 -2.90 -18.12
C ALA A 113 7.83 -2.03 -17.44
N VAL A 114 6.84 -2.66 -16.81
CA VAL A 114 5.82 -2.03 -15.98
C VAL A 114 5.76 -2.75 -14.64
N LEU A 115 5.98 -2.03 -13.55
CA LEU A 115 5.77 -2.52 -12.19
C LEU A 115 4.46 -1.95 -11.64
N VAL A 116 3.46 -2.80 -11.46
CA VAL A 116 2.28 -2.48 -10.66
C VAL A 116 2.62 -2.70 -9.19
N ALA A 117 2.43 -1.70 -8.35
CA ALA A 117 2.76 -1.80 -6.95
C ALA A 117 1.80 -1.05 -6.04
N THR A 118 1.86 -1.35 -4.76
CA THR A 118 1.25 -0.52 -3.70
C THR A 118 2.31 0.42 -3.09
N GLN A 119 1.96 1.12 -2.02
CA GLN A 119 2.85 2.03 -1.29
C GLN A 119 4.15 1.38 -0.76
N VAL A 120 4.27 0.04 -0.86
CA VAL A 120 5.49 -0.69 -0.50
C VAL A 120 6.75 -0.24 -1.25
N ILE A 121 6.61 0.40 -2.43
CA ILE A 121 7.76 0.95 -3.16
C ILE A 121 8.16 2.37 -2.72
N GLU A 122 7.33 3.02 -1.90
CA GLU A 122 7.60 4.36 -1.36
C GLU A 122 8.62 4.32 -0.22
N GLN A 123 8.65 3.21 0.52
CA GLN A 123 9.46 3.04 1.72
C GLN A 123 10.70 2.18 1.41
N SER A 124 11.87 2.77 1.60
CA SER A 124 13.17 2.09 1.65
C SER A 124 13.70 1.37 0.40
N LEU A 125 12.95 1.29 -0.70
CA LEU A 125 13.47 0.79 -1.98
C LEU A 125 14.02 1.92 -2.85
N ASP A 126 15.27 1.77 -3.28
CA ASP A 126 15.98 2.71 -4.17
C ASP A 126 15.70 2.39 -5.64
N LEU A 127 14.47 2.69 -6.10
CA LEU A 127 13.99 2.38 -7.44
C LEU A 127 13.94 3.62 -8.35
N ASP A 128 14.14 3.41 -9.65
CA ASP A 128 14.08 4.43 -10.69
C ASP A 128 13.17 4.03 -11.85
N PHE A 129 12.21 4.89 -12.17
CA PHE A 129 11.30 4.76 -13.30
C PHE A 129 11.40 5.94 -14.27
N ASP A 130 11.15 5.67 -15.55
CA ASP A 130 11.10 6.64 -16.65
C ASP A 130 9.73 7.34 -16.73
N LEU A 131 8.67 6.61 -16.35
CA LEU A 131 7.29 7.08 -16.25
C LEU A 131 6.69 6.61 -14.92
N MET A 132 5.78 7.39 -14.36
CA MET A 132 5.05 6.97 -13.16
C MET A 132 3.56 7.24 -13.34
N VAL A 133 2.76 6.24 -13.04
CA VAL A 133 1.32 6.36 -12.86
C VAL A 133 1.03 6.18 -11.37
N THR A 134 0.14 6.98 -10.81
CA THR A 134 -0.30 6.87 -9.43
C THR A 134 -1.80 7.10 -9.32
N ASP A 135 -2.46 6.33 -8.47
CA ASP A 135 -3.75 6.75 -7.94
C ASP A 135 -3.58 8.09 -7.20
N LEU A 136 -4.65 8.90 -7.13
CA LEU A 136 -4.62 10.09 -6.29
C LEU A 136 -4.43 9.67 -4.83
N ALA A 137 -3.53 10.36 -4.14
CA ALA A 137 -3.31 10.27 -2.71
C ALA A 137 -3.15 11.69 -2.17
N PRO A 138 -3.05 11.87 -0.83
CA PRO A 138 -2.52 13.09 -0.27
C PRO A 138 -1.28 13.59 -1.02
N VAL A 139 -1.21 14.90 -1.30
CA VAL A 139 -0.23 15.48 -2.23
C VAL A 139 1.22 15.25 -1.81
N ASP A 140 1.49 15.23 -0.51
CA ASP A 140 2.77 14.84 0.08
C ASP A 140 3.18 13.42 -0.32
N LEU A 141 2.25 12.45 -0.28
CA LEU A 141 2.48 11.07 -0.72
C LEU A 141 2.65 10.99 -2.25
N VAL A 142 1.88 11.76 -3.03
CA VAL A 142 2.07 11.85 -4.49
C VAL A 142 3.47 12.36 -4.83
N LEU A 143 3.94 13.40 -4.13
CA LEU A 143 5.29 13.94 -4.30
C LEU A 143 6.35 12.93 -3.83
N GLN A 144 6.14 12.22 -2.72
CA GLN A 144 7.03 11.17 -2.25
C GLN A 144 7.17 10.03 -3.27
N ARG A 145 6.05 9.59 -3.88
CA ARG A 145 6.03 8.63 -4.98
C ARG A 145 6.87 9.13 -6.15
N SER A 146 6.67 10.39 -6.56
CA SER A 146 7.43 11.03 -7.65
C SER A 146 8.95 11.06 -7.38
N GLY A 147 9.39 10.91 -6.13
CA GLY A 147 10.81 10.76 -5.77
C GLY A 147 11.49 9.49 -6.33
N ARG A 148 10.73 8.56 -6.91
CA ARG A 148 11.25 7.39 -7.68
C ARG A 148 11.19 7.60 -9.20
N LEU A 149 10.50 8.64 -9.67
CA LEU A 149 10.53 9.04 -11.06
C LEU A 149 11.83 9.77 -11.32
N HIS A 150 12.57 9.36 -12.35
CA HIS A 150 13.83 9.99 -12.77
C HIS A 150 14.85 10.16 -11.63
N ARG A 151 14.94 9.17 -10.75
CA ARG A 151 15.70 9.26 -9.49
C ARG A 151 17.22 9.24 -9.71
N HIS A 152 17.69 8.48 -10.67
CA HIS A 152 19.10 8.31 -11.01
C HIS A 152 19.39 8.94 -12.38
N ALA A 153 20.55 9.59 -12.52
CA ALA A 153 21.01 10.10 -13.81
C ALA A 153 21.29 8.93 -14.76
N ARG A 154 20.55 8.85 -15.89
CA ARG A 154 20.70 7.82 -16.92
C ARG A 154 20.15 8.29 -18.25
N LYS A 155 20.57 7.65 -19.34
CA LYS A 155 19.97 7.88 -20.67
C LYS A 155 18.57 7.25 -20.70
N ARG A 156 17.56 8.04 -21.07
CA ARG A 156 16.16 7.62 -21.17
C ARG A 156 15.69 7.64 -22.62
N PRO A 157 14.63 6.87 -22.97
CA PRO A 157 13.95 7.00 -24.25
C PRO A 157 13.56 8.46 -24.52
N ALA A 158 13.60 8.91 -25.78
CA ALA A 158 13.39 10.32 -26.14
C ALA A 158 12.02 10.84 -25.70
N ASN A 159 10.99 10.00 -25.82
CA ASN A 159 9.62 10.27 -25.38
C ASN A 159 9.43 10.28 -23.84
N LEU A 160 10.44 9.84 -23.08
CA LEU A 160 10.47 9.80 -21.61
C LEU A 160 11.68 10.56 -21.04
N ALA A 161 12.26 11.48 -21.82
CA ALA A 161 13.40 12.29 -21.40
C ALA A 161 13.03 13.29 -20.30
N GLN A 162 11.77 13.75 -20.29
CA GLN A 162 11.22 14.60 -19.23
C GLN A 162 10.49 13.74 -18.19
N PRO A 163 10.57 14.08 -16.89
CA PRO A 163 9.84 13.36 -15.86
C PRO A 163 8.35 13.68 -15.96
N VAL A 164 7.55 12.67 -16.31
CA VAL A 164 6.09 12.79 -16.38
C VAL A 164 5.44 11.90 -15.30
N LEU A 165 4.57 12.51 -14.50
CA LEU A 165 3.70 11.84 -13.53
C LEU A 165 2.26 11.82 -14.08
N TRP A 166 1.72 10.62 -14.25
CA TRP A 166 0.33 10.40 -14.57
C TRP A 166 -0.45 10.17 -13.28
N ILE A 167 -1.48 10.98 -13.05
CA ILE A 167 -2.37 10.84 -11.89
C ILE A 167 -3.70 10.31 -12.39
N CYS A 168 -4.18 9.23 -11.77
CA CYS A 168 -5.50 8.69 -12.11
C CYS A 168 -6.59 9.68 -11.70
N GLU A 169 -7.48 9.98 -12.65
CA GLU A 169 -8.64 10.83 -12.43
C GLU A 169 -9.63 10.20 -11.43
N PRO A 170 -10.43 11.03 -10.73
CA PRO A 170 -11.58 10.56 -9.96
C PRO A 170 -12.50 9.66 -10.80
N GLU A 171 -13.17 8.72 -10.14
CA GLU A 171 -14.16 7.85 -10.78
C GLU A 171 -15.35 8.64 -11.30
N GLU A 172 -15.74 9.72 -10.63
CA GLU A 172 -16.78 10.63 -11.09
C GLU A 172 -16.49 12.05 -10.59
N VAL A 173 -16.92 13.06 -11.33
CA VAL A 173 -16.95 14.44 -10.86
C VAL A 173 -18.34 14.98 -11.15
N THR A 174 -19.09 15.30 -10.10
CA THR A 174 -20.45 15.82 -10.20
C THR A 174 -20.49 17.16 -9.47
N ASP A 175 -20.92 18.21 -10.16
CA ASP A 175 -20.99 19.58 -9.61
C ASP A 175 -19.68 20.04 -8.93
N GLU A 176 -18.54 19.72 -9.57
CA GLU A 176 -17.16 19.94 -9.09
C GLU A 176 -16.70 19.08 -7.91
N VAL A 177 -17.54 18.18 -7.41
CA VAL A 177 -17.19 17.26 -6.32
C VAL A 177 -16.61 15.96 -6.89
N PRO A 178 -15.34 15.63 -6.60
CA PRO A 178 -14.75 14.37 -7.04
C PRO A 178 -15.21 13.20 -6.16
N ARG A 179 -15.42 12.04 -6.78
CA ARG A 179 -15.59 10.74 -6.15
C ARG A 179 -14.42 9.85 -6.51
N PHE A 180 -13.75 9.30 -5.49
CA PHE A 180 -12.61 8.42 -5.70
C PHE A 180 -13.03 6.96 -5.57
N ASP A 181 -12.16 6.04 -5.98
CA ASP A 181 -12.47 4.62 -5.79
C ASP A 181 -12.65 4.32 -4.30
N GLY A 182 -13.61 3.46 -3.98
CA GLY A 182 -13.93 3.14 -2.59
C GLY A 182 -12.76 2.55 -1.79
N GLY A 183 -11.74 2.00 -2.47
CA GLY A 183 -10.50 1.58 -1.81
C GLY A 183 -9.68 2.76 -1.31
N THR A 184 -9.52 3.80 -2.14
CA THR A 184 -8.82 5.05 -1.81
C THR A 184 -9.50 5.82 -0.68
N GLU A 185 -10.84 5.96 -0.72
CA GLU A 185 -11.60 6.67 0.33
C GLU A 185 -11.59 5.95 1.69
N VAL A 186 -11.30 4.63 1.71
CA VAL A 186 -11.10 3.87 2.94
C VAL A 186 -9.68 4.04 3.50
N VAL A 187 -8.70 4.32 2.64
CA VAL A 187 -7.28 4.46 3.03
C VAL A 187 -6.95 5.88 3.47
N TYR A 188 -7.50 6.90 2.80
CA TYR A 188 -7.22 8.31 3.07
C TYR A 188 -8.50 9.08 3.39
N ASN A 189 -8.38 10.08 4.27
CA ASN A 189 -9.50 10.95 4.60
C ASN A 189 -9.98 11.74 3.37
N ALA A 190 -11.29 11.77 3.16
CA ALA A 190 -11.92 12.37 2.00
C ALA A 190 -11.62 13.88 1.85
N HIS A 191 -11.53 14.62 2.96
CA HIS A 191 -11.20 16.05 2.92
C HIS A 191 -9.77 16.29 2.44
N ILE A 192 -8.81 15.49 2.91
CA ILE A 192 -7.41 15.59 2.48
C ILE A 192 -7.27 15.24 0.99
N LEU A 193 -7.99 14.21 0.53
CA LEU A 193 -8.05 13.85 -0.90
C LEU A 193 -8.65 14.98 -1.75
N LEU A 194 -9.77 15.57 -1.30
CA LEU A 194 -10.40 16.71 -1.96
C LEU A 194 -9.43 17.87 -2.11
N ARG A 195 -8.75 18.26 -1.03
CA ARG A 195 -7.78 19.35 -1.04
C ARG A 195 -6.58 19.05 -1.93
N SER A 196 -6.07 17.82 -1.91
CA SER A 196 -4.98 17.38 -2.77
C SER A 196 -5.38 17.40 -4.24
N TRP A 197 -6.62 16.99 -4.56
CA TRP A 197 -7.16 17.10 -5.92
C TRP A 197 -7.27 18.55 -6.37
N LEU A 198 -7.84 19.44 -5.54
CA LEU A 198 -7.93 20.88 -5.85
C LEU A 198 -6.56 21.52 -6.05
N ALA A 199 -5.55 21.10 -5.27
CA ALA A 199 -4.19 21.61 -5.41
C ALA A 199 -3.49 21.18 -6.72
N LEU A 200 -3.87 20.02 -7.27
CA LEU A 200 -3.20 19.40 -8.42
C LEU A 200 -3.98 19.47 -9.74
N ARG A 201 -5.31 19.60 -9.71
CA ARG A 201 -6.17 19.44 -10.90
C ARG A 201 -5.85 20.43 -12.02
N ASP A 202 -5.46 21.65 -11.65
CA ASP A 202 -5.15 22.75 -12.58
C ASP A 202 -3.64 22.89 -12.85
N GLN A 203 -2.81 22.02 -12.24
CA GLN A 203 -1.36 22.05 -12.39
C GLN A 203 -0.90 21.24 -13.62
N GLN A 204 -0.13 21.87 -14.50
CA GLN A 204 0.52 21.19 -15.62
C GLN A 204 1.93 20.69 -15.27
N SER A 205 2.57 21.33 -14.28
CA SER A 205 3.89 20.97 -13.81
C SER A 205 4.14 21.45 -12.38
N ILE A 206 5.03 20.77 -11.67
CA ILE A 206 5.49 21.12 -10.33
C ILE A 206 7.00 21.27 -10.36
N ASP A 207 7.49 22.46 -10.00
CA ASP A 207 8.93 22.70 -9.87
C ASP A 207 9.43 22.19 -8.53
N ILE A 208 10.34 21.23 -8.55
CA ILE A 208 10.93 20.62 -7.37
C ILE A 208 12.32 21.24 -7.15
N PRO A 209 12.66 21.70 -5.92
CA PRO A 209 11.89 21.60 -4.67
C PRO A 209 10.90 22.75 -4.39
N GLY A 210 10.90 23.82 -5.19
CA GLY A 210 10.22 25.09 -4.85
C GLY A 210 8.71 25.00 -4.63
N CYS A 211 8.02 24.05 -5.27
CA CYS A 211 6.59 23.85 -5.16
C CYS A 211 6.18 22.75 -4.17
N ILE A 212 7.13 22.07 -3.51
CA ILE A 212 6.79 21.01 -2.54
C ILE A 212 6.01 21.59 -1.35
N GLU A 213 6.59 22.58 -0.67
CA GLU A 213 6.00 23.18 0.53
C GLU A 213 4.64 23.84 0.25
N PRO A 214 4.49 24.68 -0.80
CA PRO A 214 3.17 25.23 -1.16
C PRO A 214 2.11 24.17 -1.46
N SER A 215 2.49 23.06 -2.12
CA SER A 215 1.56 21.96 -2.38
C SER A 215 1.14 21.26 -1.09
N ILE A 216 2.05 21.01 -0.15
CA ILE A 216 1.74 20.40 1.14
C ILE A 216 0.84 21.33 1.96
N GLU A 217 1.19 22.61 2.07
CA GLU A 217 0.34 23.61 2.75
C GLU A 217 -1.08 23.62 2.16
N ALA A 218 -1.20 23.48 0.84
CA ALA A 218 -2.50 23.41 0.17
C ALA A 218 -3.40 22.25 0.60
N ALA A 219 -2.82 21.14 1.05
CA ALA A 219 -3.56 19.99 1.55
C ALA A 219 -3.82 20.00 3.07
N TYR A 220 -3.02 20.75 3.85
CA TYR A 220 -3.02 20.61 5.31
C TYR A 220 -3.24 21.89 6.14
N ASP A 221 -3.11 23.09 5.57
CA ASP A 221 -3.31 24.33 6.34
C ASP A 221 -4.78 24.62 6.69
N ASP A 222 -5.05 25.67 7.47
CA ASP A 222 -6.41 26.08 7.86
C ASP A 222 -7.13 26.95 6.81
N ARG A 223 -6.82 26.78 5.50
CA ARG A 223 -7.44 27.62 4.45
C ARG A 223 -8.94 27.39 4.32
N ASN A 224 -9.63 28.45 3.90
CA ASN A 224 -11.04 28.38 3.57
C ASN A 224 -11.26 27.70 2.20
N CYS A 225 -12.49 27.22 1.99
CA CYS A 225 -12.95 26.75 0.69
C CYS A 225 -12.75 27.86 -0.37
N PRO A 226 -12.26 27.55 -1.59
CA PRO A 226 -12.05 28.53 -2.64
C PRO A 226 -13.31 29.37 -2.91
N GLU A 227 -13.16 30.69 -3.08
CA GLU A 227 -14.30 31.59 -3.28
C GLU A 227 -15.12 31.24 -4.55
N ALA A 228 -14.42 30.80 -5.60
CA ALA A 228 -15.02 30.40 -6.87
C ALA A 228 -15.67 29.00 -6.86
N ALA A 229 -15.68 28.29 -5.72
CA ALA A 229 -16.27 26.96 -5.62
C ALA A 229 -17.80 27.00 -5.80
N SER A 230 -18.34 25.96 -6.45
CA SER A 230 -19.79 25.71 -6.51
C SER A 230 -20.41 25.57 -5.10
N ASP A 231 -21.73 25.77 -4.99
CA ASP A 231 -22.43 25.58 -3.72
C ASP A 231 -22.34 24.12 -3.22
N GLU A 232 -22.35 23.17 -4.14
CA GLU A 232 -22.18 21.74 -3.90
C GLU A 232 -20.78 21.42 -3.37
N LEU A 233 -19.74 21.97 -3.99
CA LEU A 233 -18.36 21.82 -3.54
C LEU A 233 -18.16 22.45 -2.17
N ARG A 234 -18.76 23.62 -1.91
CA ARG A 234 -18.70 24.28 -0.60
C ARG A 234 -19.39 23.45 0.48
N LYS A 235 -20.56 22.86 0.21
CA LYS A 235 -21.24 21.94 1.13
C LYS A 235 -20.36 20.72 1.43
N TYR A 236 -19.78 20.11 0.38
CA TYR A 236 -18.92 18.95 0.54
C TYR A 236 -17.63 19.26 1.31
N TRP A 237 -17.03 20.44 1.08
CA TRP A 237 -15.87 20.93 1.82
C TRP A 237 -16.16 21.02 3.32
N VAL A 238 -17.28 21.65 3.69
CA VAL A 238 -17.67 21.79 5.10
C VAL A 238 -17.96 20.42 5.72
N GLN A 239 -18.71 19.56 5.03
CA GLN A 239 -19.04 18.23 5.53
C GLN A 239 -17.78 17.39 5.77
N SER A 240 -16.94 17.23 4.75
CA SER A 240 -15.71 16.43 4.85
C SER A 240 -14.71 17.03 5.86
N GLY A 241 -14.66 18.35 5.99
CA GLY A 241 -13.83 19.04 7.00
C GLY A 241 -14.29 18.77 8.44
N LEU A 242 -15.61 18.77 8.69
CA LEU A 242 -16.16 18.39 9.99
C LEU A 242 -15.88 16.92 10.33
N GLU A 243 -15.96 16.03 9.34
CA GLU A 243 -15.59 14.62 9.49
C GLU A 243 -14.10 14.47 9.86
N LEU A 244 -13.19 15.19 9.18
CA LEU A 244 -11.77 15.22 9.52
C LEU A 244 -11.53 15.71 10.96
N VAL A 245 -12.16 16.81 11.38
CA VAL A 245 -12.01 17.34 12.75
C VAL A 245 -12.54 16.34 13.78
N ALA A 246 -13.66 15.67 13.50
CA ALA A 246 -14.21 14.65 14.38
C ALA A 246 -13.28 13.43 14.50
N GLU A 247 -12.68 12.99 13.39
CA GLU A 247 -11.67 11.93 13.37
C GLU A 247 -10.44 12.30 14.18
N LEU A 248 -9.89 13.50 13.99
CA LEU A 248 -8.73 14.00 14.74
C LEU A 248 -9.01 14.09 16.24
N ARG A 249 -10.17 14.63 16.65
CA ARG A 249 -10.57 14.67 18.07
C ARG A 249 -10.71 13.27 18.67
N LYS A 250 -11.25 12.32 17.91
CA LYS A 250 -11.33 10.92 18.35
C LYS A 250 -9.94 10.32 18.51
N MET A 251 -9.02 10.63 17.61
CA MET A 251 -7.62 10.19 17.71
C MET A 251 -6.93 10.80 18.93
N GLU A 252 -7.09 12.10 19.19
CA GLU A 252 -6.55 12.78 20.37
C GLU A 252 -7.10 12.18 21.68
N SER A 253 -8.41 11.95 21.74
CA SER A 253 -9.05 11.31 22.90
C SER A 253 -8.47 9.92 23.13
N ASN A 254 -8.40 9.10 22.09
CA ASN A 254 -7.82 7.75 22.17
C ASN A 254 -6.35 7.77 22.56
N ALA A 255 -5.58 8.75 22.07
CA ALA A 255 -4.16 8.88 22.35
C ALA A 255 -3.91 9.31 23.81
N SER A 256 -4.77 10.17 24.37
CA SER A 256 -4.66 10.57 25.78
C SER A 256 -4.82 9.40 26.76
N ASP A 257 -5.41 8.28 26.31
CA ASP A 257 -5.49 7.04 27.09
C ASP A 257 -4.20 6.21 27.09
N VAL A 258 -3.30 6.41 26.13
CA VAL A 258 -2.06 5.62 25.95
C VAL A 258 -0.75 6.41 26.04
N ILE A 259 -0.79 7.74 25.97
CA ILE A 259 0.41 8.59 25.96
C ILE A 259 1.08 8.64 27.35
N VAL A 260 2.43 8.72 27.37
CA VAL A 260 3.17 9.09 28.59
C VAL A 260 2.84 10.52 28.99
N PRO A 261 2.46 10.77 30.25
CA PRO A 261 2.28 12.12 30.74
C PRO A 261 3.51 12.99 30.43
N SER A 262 3.28 14.29 30.26
CA SER A 262 4.36 15.26 30.04
C SER A 262 5.50 15.08 31.05
N PRO A 263 6.77 15.32 30.68
CA PRO A 263 7.89 15.36 31.63
C PRO A 263 7.68 16.34 32.80
N THR A 264 6.75 17.28 32.66
CA THR A 264 6.35 18.26 33.69
C THR A 264 5.14 17.83 34.51
N TYR A 265 4.68 16.58 34.38
CA TYR A 265 3.50 16.10 35.09
C TYR A 265 3.77 16.07 36.60
N PRO A 266 2.89 16.65 37.44
CA PRO A 266 3.19 16.89 38.85
C PRO A 266 3.19 15.63 39.71
N ASP A 267 2.47 14.57 39.30
CA ASP A 267 2.40 13.31 40.03
C ASP A 267 3.52 12.33 39.62
N ASN A 268 3.81 11.38 40.51
CA ASN A 268 4.82 10.35 40.26
C ASN A 268 4.42 9.48 39.04
N ILE A 269 5.10 9.69 37.92
CA ILE A 269 4.88 8.99 36.64
C ILE A 269 4.79 7.48 36.83
N LEU A 270 5.57 6.91 37.76
CA LEU A 270 5.63 5.47 38.02
C LEU A 270 4.32 4.90 38.59
N GLU A 271 3.54 5.69 39.36
CA GLU A 271 2.28 5.22 39.94
C GLU A 271 1.09 5.33 38.97
N VAL A 272 1.11 6.34 38.10
CA VAL A 272 0.04 6.60 37.12
C VAL A 272 0.13 5.64 35.93
N TRP A 273 1.35 5.28 35.51
CA TRP A 273 1.58 4.42 34.35
C TRP A 273 1.37 2.92 34.61
N ASN A 274 1.67 2.42 35.81
CA ASN A 274 1.54 1.01 36.13
C ASN A 274 0.08 0.51 36.16
N LYS A 275 -0.92 1.38 36.35
CA LYS A 275 -2.33 0.96 36.39
C LYS A 275 -2.92 0.54 35.04
N ARG A 276 -2.28 0.88 33.92
CA ARG A 276 -2.78 0.60 32.56
C ARG A 276 -1.98 -0.48 31.81
N LEU A 277 -0.91 -0.98 32.40
CA LEU A 277 0.05 -1.92 31.80
C LEU A 277 0.10 -3.25 32.57
N GLU A 278 -1.04 -3.78 33.05
CA GLU A 278 -1.06 -5.18 33.51
C GLU A 278 -0.71 -6.08 32.30
N GLU A 279 0.56 -6.53 32.26
CA GLU A 279 1.23 -7.17 31.14
C GLU A 279 0.58 -8.51 30.70
N ASP A 280 -0.35 -9.05 31.50
CA ASP A 280 -0.90 -10.39 31.32
C ASP A 280 -2.19 -10.45 30.46
N GLN A 281 -2.68 -9.33 29.90
CA GLN A 281 -3.85 -9.34 29.02
C GLN A 281 -3.49 -9.15 27.53
N PRO A 282 -3.44 -10.23 26.72
CA PRO A 282 -3.08 -10.17 25.30
C PRO A 282 -4.08 -9.38 24.43
N GLU A 283 -5.29 -9.09 24.93
CA GLU A 283 -6.28 -8.25 24.25
C GLU A 283 -5.94 -6.75 24.32
N ILE A 284 -5.43 -6.30 25.46
CA ILE A 284 -4.97 -4.92 25.69
C ILE A 284 -3.80 -4.61 24.75
N HIS A 285 -2.87 -5.55 24.56
CA HIS A 285 -1.72 -5.32 23.69
C HIS A 285 -2.10 -5.10 22.21
N LYS A 286 -3.24 -5.64 21.74
CA LYS A 286 -3.72 -5.53 20.36
C LYS A 286 -4.62 -4.31 20.15
N SER A 287 -5.49 -4.00 21.10
CA SER A 287 -6.26 -2.75 21.09
C SER A 287 -5.34 -1.55 21.26
N LEU A 288 -4.36 -1.60 22.17
CA LEU A 288 -3.34 -0.55 22.33
C LEU A 288 -2.36 -0.47 21.14
N GLN A 289 -2.01 -1.57 20.47
CA GLN A 289 -1.24 -1.50 19.20
C GLN A 289 -2.04 -0.84 18.06
N ALA A 290 -3.34 -1.12 17.98
CA ALA A 290 -4.24 -0.45 17.03
C ALA A 290 -4.53 1.01 17.42
N LEU A 291 -4.35 1.38 18.70
CA LEU A 291 -4.46 2.76 19.18
C LEU A 291 -3.17 3.55 18.94
N THR A 292 -2.00 2.90 18.95
CA THR A 292 -0.67 3.54 18.81
C THR A 292 -0.19 3.65 17.36
N ARG A 293 -0.79 2.91 16.41
CA ARG A 293 -0.64 3.13 14.96
C ARG A 293 -2.00 3.46 14.36
N LEU A 294 -2.07 4.50 13.52
CA LEU A 294 -3.26 4.93 12.75
C LEU A 294 -3.73 3.92 11.69
N SER A 295 -3.45 2.62 11.88
CA SER A 295 -3.71 1.55 10.95
C SER A 295 -4.78 0.62 11.53
N GLY A 296 -5.72 0.15 10.71
CA GLY A 296 -6.68 -0.87 11.12
C GLY A 296 -5.99 -2.15 11.64
N PRO A 297 -6.71 -3.01 12.38
CA PRO A 297 -6.11 -4.20 12.98
C PRO A 297 -5.51 -5.12 11.90
N THR A 298 -4.33 -5.66 12.17
CA THR A 298 -3.66 -6.63 11.30
C THR A 298 -3.47 -7.96 12.01
N VAL A 299 -3.59 -9.06 11.28
CA VAL A 299 -3.29 -10.41 11.78
C VAL A 299 -2.23 -11.07 10.92
N THR A 300 -1.23 -11.66 11.56
CA THR A 300 -0.25 -12.50 10.87
C THR A 300 -0.77 -13.93 10.79
N VAL A 301 -0.89 -14.43 9.56
CA VAL A 301 -1.28 -15.81 9.31
C VAL A 301 -0.14 -16.58 8.66
N VAL A 302 -0.05 -17.86 8.97
CA VAL A 302 0.86 -18.81 8.33
C VAL A 302 0.00 -19.73 7.47
N CYS A 303 0.22 -19.66 6.15
CA CYS A 303 -0.54 -20.45 5.18
C CYS A 303 0.24 -21.70 4.81
N LEU A 304 -0.29 -22.89 5.11
CA LEU A 304 0.36 -24.15 4.78
C LEU A 304 -0.42 -24.89 3.70
N HIS A 305 0.29 -25.34 2.66
CA HIS A 305 -0.25 -26.28 1.68
C HIS A 305 -0.31 -27.70 2.27
N PRO A 306 -1.12 -28.62 1.72
CA PRO A 306 -1.27 -29.97 2.25
C PRO A 306 0.06 -30.72 2.41
N ASP A 307 1.01 -30.51 1.50
CA ASP A 307 2.35 -31.12 1.52
C ASP A 307 3.27 -30.57 2.63
N GLU A 308 2.93 -29.42 3.19
CA GLU A 308 3.72 -28.69 4.19
C GLU A 308 3.21 -28.94 5.62
N ARG A 309 2.10 -29.68 5.77
CA ARG A 309 1.52 -30.07 7.07
C ARG A 309 2.48 -30.85 7.96
N GLN A 310 3.49 -31.49 7.38
CA GLN A 310 4.54 -32.21 8.13
C GLN A 310 5.31 -31.31 9.12
N TRP A 311 5.28 -29.99 8.93
CA TRP A 311 5.90 -29.03 9.86
C TRP A 311 5.05 -28.76 11.10
N LEU A 312 3.79 -29.17 11.12
CA LEU A 312 2.91 -29.06 12.28
C LEU A 312 3.09 -30.29 13.18
N LYS A 313 3.74 -30.09 14.33
CA LYS A 313 3.72 -31.04 15.43
C LYS A 313 2.76 -30.52 16.51
N PRO A 314 1.72 -31.29 16.90
CA PRO A 314 0.72 -30.82 17.87
C PRO A 314 1.29 -30.55 19.27
N ASP A 315 2.22 -31.40 19.72
CA ASP A 315 2.65 -31.47 21.13
C ASP A 315 4.04 -30.89 21.40
N GLU A 316 4.81 -30.59 20.34
CA GLU A 316 6.20 -30.14 20.44
C GLU A 316 6.35 -28.74 19.81
N PRO A 317 6.95 -27.77 20.51
CA PRO A 317 7.25 -26.47 19.91
C PRO A 317 8.20 -26.67 18.71
N PRO A 318 7.96 -25.97 17.59
CA PRO A 318 8.78 -26.16 16.40
C PRO A 318 10.24 -25.77 16.65
N SER A 319 11.17 -26.51 16.05
CA SER A 319 12.59 -26.15 16.06
C SER A 319 12.83 -24.79 15.41
N ILE A 320 14.01 -24.20 15.57
CA ILE A 320 14.37 -22.92 14.93
C ILE A 320 14.27 -23.03 13.40
N GLU A 321 14.66 -24.18 12.83
CA GLU A 321 14.60 -24.43 11.40
C GLU A 321 13.16 -24.53 10.91
N THR A 322 12.31 -25.31 11.59
CA THR A 322 10.88 -25.41 11.26
C THR A 322 10.18 -24.07 11.45
N THR A 323 10.49 -23.33 12.51
CA THR A 323 9.96 -21.98 12.76
C THR A 323 10.32 -21.03 11.63
N ARG A 324 11.55 -21.10 11.11
CA ARG A 324 11.98 -20.31 9.95
C ARG A 324 11.13 -20.64 8.73
N GLU A 325 10.91 -21.92 8.42
CA GLU A 325 10.07 -22.32 7.28
C GLU A 325 8.61 -21.89 7.44
N LEU A 326 8.03 -22.02 8.65
CA LEU A 326 6.69 -21.52 8.96
C LEU A 326 6.58 -20.00 8.75
N LEU A 327 7.57 -19.23 9.21
CA LEU A 327 7.60 -17.78 9.02
C LEU A 327 7.80 -17.37 7.55
N ARG A 328 8.49 -18.18 6.74
CA ARG A 328 8.59 -17.97 5.28
C ARG A 328 7.23 -18.11 4.59
N ARG A 329 6.29 -18.85 5.19
CA ARG A 329 4.89 -18.99 4.77
C ARG A 329 3.94 -18.03 5.50
N SER A 330 4.48 -17.02 6.18
CA SER A 330 3.65 -16.01 6.84
C SER A 330 3.28 -14.85 5.93
N VAL A 331 2.11 -14.26 6.18
CA VAL A 331 1.61 -13.04 5.54
C VAL A 331 0.79 -12.23 6.54
N SER A 332 0.88 -10.90 6.46
CA SER A 332 0.06 -9.99 7.28
C SER A 332 -1.19 -9.57 6.52
N LEU A 333 -2.36 -9.77 7.13
CA LEU A 333 -3.66 -9.43 6.57
C LEU A 333 -4.31 -8.29 7.36
N SER A 334 -4.89 -7.32 6.65
CA SER A 334 -5.56 -6.14 7.20
C SER A 334 -7.05 -6.05 6.82
N HIS A 335 -7.58 -7.07 6.14
CA HIS A 335 -8.96 -7.05 5.66
C HIS A 335 -9.94 -7.15 6.85
N ARG A 336 -10.66 -6.06 7.16
CA ARG A 336 -11.50 -5.93 8.37
C ARG A 336 -12.41 -7.12 8.63
N GLY A 337 -13.13 -7.60 7.61
CA GLY A 337 -14.05 -8.75 7.78
C GLY A 337 -13.35 -10.07 8.09
N LEU A 338 -12.09 -10.22 7.70
CA LEU A 338 -11.32 -11.45 7.90
C LEU A 338 -10.51 -11.40 9.20
N VAL A 339 -9.93 -10.24 9.52
CA VAL A 339 -9.07 -10.04 10.70
C VAL A 339 -9.81 -10.44 11.98
N TRP A 340 -11.04 -9.99 12.18
CA TRP A 340 -11.81 -10.34 13.38
C TRP A 340 -12.10 -11.83 13.49
N ASN A 341 -12.45 -12.49 12.39
CA ASN A 341 -12.70 -13.93 12.37
C ASN A 341 -11.42 -14.74 12.67
N LEU A 342 -10.29 -14.35 12.09
CA LEU A 342 -8.99 -14.99 12.34
C LEU A 342 -8.48 -14.74 13.75
N LEU A 343 -8.73 -13.56 14.33
CA LEU A 343 -8.31 -13.27 15.70
C LEU A 343 -9.01 -14.17 16.72
N LEU A 344 -10.27 -14.53 16.46
CA LEU A 344 -11.07 -15.46 17.27
C LEU A 344 -10.62 -16.92 17.12
N GLN A 345 -9.86 -17.28 16.08
CA GLN A 345 -9.32 -18.62 15.94
C GLN A 345 -8.26 -18.91 17.02
N GLU A 346 -8.29 -20.13 17.53
CA GLU A 346 -7.30 -20.61 18.49
C GLU A 346 -5.92 -20.74 17.84
N VAL A 347 -4.90 -20.39 18.62
CA VAL A 347 -3.50 -20.60 18.23
C VAL A 347 -3.12 -22.04 18.57
N PRO A 348 -2.46 -22.79 17.66
CA PRO A 348 -1.97 -24.13 17.97
C PRO A 348 -1.18 -24.17 19.28
N VAL A 349 -1.43 -25.16 20.14
CA VAL A 349 -0.85 -25.23 21.51
C VAL A 349 0.68 -25.18 21.46
N ALA A 350 1.30 -25.87 20.51
CA ALA A 350 2.75 -25.83 20.27
C ALA A 350 3.29 -24.41 19.98
N TRP A 351 2.50 -23.55 19.33
CA TRP A 351 2.91 -22.19 18.95
C TRP A 351 2.79 -21.20 20.11
N GLN A 352 1.87 -21.41 21.05
CA GLN A 352 1.70 -20.55 22.23
C GLN A 352 2.98 -20.49 23.08
N ARG A 353 3.74 -21.59 23.10
CA ARG A 353 5.04 -21.68 23.80
C ARG A 353 6.21 -21.08 23.01
N SER A 354 6.03 -20.80 21.72
CA SER A 354 7.06 -20.19 20.87
C SER A 354 6.89 -18.68 20.81
N ALA A 355 7.92 -17.95 21.25
CA ALA A 355 7.90 -16.48 21.23
C ALA A 355 7.68 -15.89 19.82
N LEU A 356 8.10 -16.62 18.77
CA LEU A 356 8.00 -16.18 17.37
C LEU A 356 6.64 -16.48 16.72
N LEU A 357 5.89 -17.46 17.24
CA LEU A 357 4.65 -17.94 16.62
C LEU A 357 3.40 -17.76 17.48
N ARG A 358 3.53 -17.41 18.77
CA ARG A 358 2.40 -17.29 19.72
C ARG A 358 1.28 -16.33 19.30
N HIS A 359 1.55 -15.43 18.35
CA HIS A 359 0.56 -14.49 17.82
C HIS A 359 0.14 -14.79 16.37
N CYS A 360 0.77 -15.76 15.72
CA CYS A 360 0.42 -16.20 14.38
C CYS A 360 -0.86 -17.07 14.41
N ARG A 361 -1.67 -16.98 13.36
CA ARG A 361 -2.81 -17.88 13.13
C ARG A 361 -2.47 -18.87 12.02
N LEU A 362 -2.95 -20.09 12.14
CA LEU A 362 -2.74 -21.13 11.14
C LEU A 362 -3.90 -21.10 10.13
N ILE A 363 -3.55 -21.09 8.84
CA ILE A 363 -4.47 -21.31 7.74
C ILE A 363 -3.96 -22.51 6.95
N GLU A 364 -4.78 -23.55 6.87
CA GLU A 364 -4.50 -24.72 6.04
C GLU A 364 -5.20 -24.55 4.70
N LEU A 365 -4.40 -24.42 3.64
CA LEU A 365 -4.89 -24.34 2.28
C LEU A 365 -5.22 -25.74 1.76
N ASP A 366 -6.23 -25.85 0.90
CA ASP A 366 -6.52 -27.07 0.17
C ASP A 366 -5.51 -27.32 -0.97
N ALA A 367 -5.66 -28.42 -1.71
CA ALA A 367 -4.78 -28.77 -2.83
C ALA A 367 -4.81 -27.74 -3.98
N SER A 368 -5.83 -26.88 -4.03
CA SER A 368 -5.93 -25.77 -4.99
C SER A 368 -5.37 -24.45 -4.45
N GLY A 369 -4.81 -24.43 -3.23
CA GLY A 369 -4.31 -23.22 -2.58
C GLY A 369 -5.41 -22.33 -2.02
N CYS A 370 -6.62 -22.87 -1.79
CA CYS A 370 -7.76 -22.11 -1.30
C CYS A 370 -8.06 -22.41 0.19
N TRP A 371 -8.58 -21.42 0.89
CA TRP A 371 -9.15 -21.56 2.24
C TRP A 371 -10.46 -20.78 2.35
N TYR A 372 -11.38 -21.29 3.16
CA TYR A 372 -12.74 -20.77 3.28
C TYR A 372 -13.14 -20.59 4.75
N ASN A 373 -13.85 -19.51 5.07
CA ASN A 373 -14.49 -19.31 6.39
C ASN A 373 -15.99 -19.02 6.30
N GLY A 374 -16.63 -19.50 5.24
CA GLY A 374 -18.06 -19.33 4.97
C GLY A 374 -18.46 -17.97 4.37
N GLN A 375 -17.74 -16.89 4.67
CA GLN A 375 -17.99 -15.56 4.09
C GLN A 375 -16.94 -15.14 3.06
N TYR A 376 -15.70 -15.58 3.26
CA TYR A 376 -14.57 -15.23 2.42
C TYR A 376 -13.85 -16.48 1.95
N GLN A 377 -13.32 -16.39 0.74
CA GLN A 377 -12.36 -17.30 0.15
C GLN A 377 -11.00 -16.58 0.09
N LEU A 378 -9.98 -17.22 0.63
CA LEU A 378 -8.59 -16.82 0.52
C LEU A 378 -7.91 -17.75 -0.50
N VAL A 379 -7.21 -17.19 -1.49
CA VAL A 379 -6.48 -17.99 -2.49
C VAL A 379 -5.03 -17.54 -2.53
N ASP A 380 -4.08 -18.47 -2.40
CA ASP A 380 -2.66 -18.24 -2.61
C ASP A 380 -2.30 -18.35 -4.10
N ASP A 381 -2.39 -17.24 -4.82
CA ASP A 381 -2.07 -17.17 -6.24
C ASP A 381 -0.58 -16.85 -6.44
N ARG A 382 0.10 -17.60 -7.33
CA ARG A 382 1.54 -17.43 -7.59
C ARG A 382 1.90 -16.05 -8.14
N GLU A 383 1.01 -15.46 -8.93
CA GLU A 383 1.19 -14.15 -9.53
C GLU A 383 0.63 -13.03 -8.65
N LEU A 384 -0.61 -13.17 -8.19
CA LEU A 384 -1.34 -12.13 -7.44
C LEU A 384 -1.06 -12.14 -5.94
N GLY A 385 -0.41 -13.18 -5.42
CA GLY A 385 -0.27 -13.39 -3.98
C GLY A 385 -1.60 -13.79 -3.37
N ILE A 386 -1.82 -13.42 -2.11
CA ILE A 386 -3.07 -13.76 -1.44
C ILE A 386 -4.21 -12.90 -2.00
N THR A 387 -5.20 -13.52 -2.61
CA THR A 387 -6.46 -12.87 -3.00
C THR A 387 -7.54 -13.16 -1.98
N ILE A 388 -8.44 -12.20 -1.76
CA ILE A 388 -9.55 -12.32 -0.79
C ILE A 388 -10.83 -12.02 -1.55
N ASN A 389 -11.63 -13.07 -1.78
CA ASN A 389 -12.91 -12.98 -2.48
C ASN A 389 -14.04 -13.13 -1.47
N ARG A 390 -15.08 -12.30 -1.57
CA ARG A 390 -16.30 -12.47 -0.77
C ARG A 390 -17.18 -13.50 -1.48
N LEU A 391 -17.56 -14.55 -0.77
CA LEU A 391 -18.53 -15.52 -1.27
C LEU A 391 -19.89 -14.84 -1.30
N GLN A 392 -20.49 -14.72 -2.48
CA GLN A 392 -21.89 -14.30 -2.56
C GLN A 392 -22.74 -15.42 -1.94
N LYS A 393 -23.63 -15.09 -1.00
CA LYS A 393 -24.66 -16.04 -0.59
C LYS A 393 -25.49 -16.32 -1.83
N GLU A 394 -25.46 -17.56 -2.32
CA GLU A 394 -26.51 -18.03 -3.22
C GLU A 394 -27.83 -17.81 -2.48
N SER A 395 -28.66 -16.92 -3.02
CA SER A 395 -30.04 -16.73 -2.59
C SER A 395 -30.75 -18.07 -2.83
N VAL A 396 -31.00 -18.82 -1.75
CA VAL A 396 -31.91 -19.98 -1.75
C VAL A 396 -33.35 -19.48 -1.80
#